data_AF-R9IR01-F1
#
_entry.id   AF-R9IR01-F1
#
_cell.length_a   1.000
_cell.length_b   1.000
_cell.length_c   1.000
_cell.angle_alpha   90.00
_cell.angle_beta   90.00
_cell.angle_gamma   90.00
#
_symmetry.space_group_name_H-M   'P 1'
#
loop_
_entity.id
_entity.type
_entity.pdbx_description
1 polymer ?
#
loop_
_entity_poly.entity_id
_entity_poly.type
_entity_poly.pdbx_seq_one_letter_code
_entity_poly.pdbx_strand_id
1 'polypeptide(L)'
;MGLFKKKKKPKYIEEILEFGEEIDRKSRRRENKAKQNQKVKQNANGKENGTTNQGQNQKKSLATEYCEQIMAAARNLEETKREYKIVTDYLTDIQTLENLPEDEWKKILETAQNIQNLNEARDAYLNKSKTISDAQFAQMEQLEDEMPEIIKRLQSNEAYQTTVKRDMQYLEGEREEWRYYQDSLEQEEDILRKLFYGLAGTYVLAVGVIVILGMVMKFDIMMPFVIATLIAGAVGGIMALRLQNDRMGLKKAQANINRAIVLLNKVKFKYVNVTNAVDYACEKYHVKNGYELSYIWDQYLEAVKERDKYQRTNDELEYFNDKLIRQLQKYRFYDARIWIHQVKALLDKKEMVEVKHDLLMRRKKLRSGMESQATDIRGARNEIEKLIKNRPGGNQEIKEILDSVDQICGIG
;
A
#
# COMPACT_ATOMS: atom_id res chain seq x y z
N MET A 1 -22.39 17.08 23.92
CA MET A 1 -22.01 17.03 22.49
C MET A 1 -20.83 16.07 22.34
N GLY A 2 -20.99 15.01 21.54
CA GLY A 2 -19.87 14.28 20.95
C GLY A 2 -19.10 15.19 19.97
N LEU A 3 -18.00 14.78 19.34
CA LEU A 3 -17.71 13.49 18.76
C LEU A 3 -16.18 13.34 18.62
N PHE A 4 -15.59 12.41 19.37
CA PHE A 4 -14.31 11.82 18.99
C PHE A 4 -14.56 10.88 17.80
N LYS A 5 -14.13 11.26 16.59
CA LYS A 5 -14.14 10.36 15.42
C LYS A 5 -13.16 9.21 15.68
N LYS A 6 -13.69 8.04 16.09
CA LYS A 6 -12.95 6.78 16.16
C LYS A 6 -12.41 6.44 14.77
N LYS A 7 -11.09 6.32 14.65
CA LYS A 7 -10.42 5.74 13.47
C LYS A 7 -10.96 4.31 13.29
N LYS A 8 -11.52 4.00 12.12
CA LYS A 8 -11.94 2.64 11.74
C LYS A 8 -10.72 1.72 11.78
N LYS A 9 -10.81 0.61 12.52
CA LYS A 9 -9.76 -0.41 12.58
C LYS A 9 -9.72 -1.14 11.22
N PRO A 10 -8.54 -1.53 10.73
CA PRO A 10 -8.42 -2.24 9.46
C PRO A 10 -9.06 -3.64 9.55
N LYS A 11 -9.69 -4.07 8.45
CA LYS A 11 -10.61 -5.22 8.36
C LYS A 11 -10.01 -6.55 8.87
N TYR A 12 -8.71 -6.78 8.69
CA TYR A 12 -8.03 -7.97 9.20
C TYR A 12 -7.89 -7.98 10.74
N ILE A 13 -7.84 -6.82 11.39
CA ILE A 13 -7.80 -6.72 12.86
C ILE A 13 -9.20 -7.00 13.44
N GLU A 14 -10.26 -6.61 12.73
CA GLU A 14 -11.63 -6.99 13.10
C GLU A 14 -11.85 -8.50 12.94
N GLU A 15 -11.37 -9.10 11.84
CA GLU A 15 -11.43 -10.56 11.65
C GLU A 15 -10.62 -11.34 12.71
N ILE A 16 -9.43 -10.88 13.09
CA ILE A 16 -8.62 -11.54 14.13
C ILE A 16 -9.28 -11.41 15.52
N LEU A 17 -9.90 -10.26 15.82
CA LEU A 17 -10.63 -10.06 17.07
C LEU A 17 -11.94 -10.85 17.10
N GLU A 18 -12.66 -10.93 15.99
CA GLU A 18 -13.85 -11.78 15.85
C GLU A 18 -13.49 -13.27 15.99
N PHE A 19 -12.38 -13.71 15.37
CA PHE A 19 -11.91 -15.09 15.48
C PHE A 19 -11.45 -15.43 16.91
N GLY A 20 -10.75 -14.50 17.58
CA GLY A 20 -10.37 -14.62 18.99
C GLY A 20 -11.60 -14.68 19.92
N GLU A 21 -12.58 -13.82 19.71
CA GLU A 21 -13.86 -13.84 20.45
C GLU A 21 -14.69 -15.09 20.16
N GLU A 22 -14.58 -15.68 18.96
CA GLU A 22 -15.29 -16.89 18.60
C GLU A 22 -14.65 -18.14 19.22
N ILE A 23 -13.32 -18.18 19.30
CA ILE A 23 -12.57 -19.20 20.05
C ILE A 23 -12.93 -19.12 21.53
N ASP A 24 -12.98 -17.92 22.09
CA ASP A 24 -13.29 -17.73 23.51
C ASP A 24 -14.77 -17.97 23.84
N ARG A 25 -15.70 -17.67 22.90
CA ARG A 25 -17.09 -18.11 22.99
C ARG A 25 -17.23 -19.63 22.88
N LYS A 26 -16.43 -20.30 22.04
CA LYS A 26 -16.40 -21.78 21.96
C LYS A 26 -15.80 -22.39 23.23
N SER A 27 -14.78 -21.78 23.83
CA SER A 27 -14.21 -22.21 25.11
C SER A 27 -15.24 -22.09 26.24
N ARG A 28 -15.92 -20.94 26.36
CA ARG A 28 -16.98 -20.71 27.36
C ARG A 28 -18.21 -21.59 27.14
N ARG A 29 -18.59 -21.88 25.89
CA ARG A 29 -19.64 -22.87 25.57
C ARG A 29 -19.25 -24.28 25.97
N ARG A 30 -17.97 -24.67 25.83
CA ARG A 30 -17.44 -25.97 26.27
C ARG A 30 -17.40 -26.07 27.79
N GLU A 31 -16.94 -25.02 28.49
CA GLU A 31 -16.99 -24.97 29.96
C GLU A 31 -18.42 -24.97 30.50
N ASN A 32 -19.33 -24.23 29.88
CA ASN A 32 -20.74 -24.21 30.29
C ASN A 32 -21.42 -25.56 30.01
N LYS A 33 -21.11 -26.24 28.90
CA LYS A 33 -21.55 -27.62 28.64
C LYS A 33 -20.96 -28.62 29.65
N ALA A 34 -19.70 -28.45 30.04
CA ALA A 34 -19.06 -29.28 31.07
C ALA A 34 -19.70 -29.05 32.46
N LYS A 35 -19.97 -27.80 32.83
CA LYS A 35 -20.68 -27.41 34.06
C LYS A 35 -22.14 -27.86 34.05
N GLN A 36 -22.80 -27.84 32.88
CA GLN A 36 -24.17 -28.33 32.72
C GLN A 36 -24.22 -29.85 32.79
N ASN A 37 -23.26 -30.58 32.20
CA ASN A 37 -23.15 -32.03 32.37
C ASN A 37 -22.80 -32.44 33.81
N GLN A 38 -22.01 -31.64 34.53
CA GLN A 38 -21.76 -31.86 35.96
C GLN A 38 -23.01 -31.58 36.82
N LYS A 39 -23.79 -30.52 36.53
CA LYS A 39 -25.06 -30.25 37.20
C LYS A 39 -26.14 -31.29 36.88
N VAL A 40 -26.18 -31.82 35.65
CA VAL A 40 -27.08 -32.93 35.27
C VAL A 40 -26.70 -34.22 36.01
N LYS A 41 -25.39 -34.49 36.20
CA LYS A 41 -24.92 -35.62 37.03
C LYS A 41 -25.23 -35.45 38.53
N GLN A 42 -25.28 -34.22 39.05
CA GLN A 42 -25.65 -33.97 40.46
C GLN A 42 -27.17 -33.99 40.70
N ASN A 43 -27.99 -33.53 39.73
CA ASN A 43 -29.45 -33.52 39.87
C ASN A 43 -30.12 -34.88 39.57
N ALA A 44 -29.43 -35.81 38.92
CA ALA A 44 -29.98 -37.15 38.63
C ALA A 44 -29.93 -38.11 39.84
N ASN A 45 -29.35 -37.71 40.97
CA ASN A 45 -29.17 -38.57 42.15
C ASN A 45 -30.20 -38.35 43.27
N GLY A 46 -31.34 -37.72 42.95
CA GLY A 46 -32.39 -37.44 43.92
C GLY A 46 -33.79 -37.55 43.34
N LYS A 47 -34.29 -38.78 43.13
CA LYS A 47 -35.65 -39.23 43.49
C LYS A 47 -36.00 -40.60 42.91
N GLU A 48 -36.76 -41.33 43.73
CA GLU A 48 -37.69 -42.43 43.43
C GLU A 48 -37.20 -43.88 43.48
N ASN A 49 -37.47 -44.45 44.67
CA ASN A 49 -37.86 -45.85 44.89
C ASN A 49 -38.99 -46.27 43.94
N GLY A 50 -38.92 -47.52 43.47
CA GLY A 50 -40.14 -48.25 43.05
C GLY A 50 -39.98 -49.16 41.84
N THR A 51 -39.59 -50.41 42.11
CA THR A 51 -40.13 -51.61 41.44
C THR A 51 -39.54 -52.01 40.07
N THR A 52 -38.57 -52.92 40.17
CA THR A 52 -38.48 -54.19 39.42
C THR A 52 -38.37 -54.13 37.88
N ASN A 53 -37.21 -53.73 37.36
CA ASN A 53 -36.50 -54.31 36.18
C ASN A 53 -35.29 -53.47 35.67
N GLN A 54 -34.47 -52.88 36.55
CA GLN A 54 -33.38 -51.98 36.14
C GLN A 54 -31.94 -52.56 36.20
N GLY A 55 -31.73 -53.69 36.89
CA GLY A 55 -30.38 -54.22 37.12
C GLY A 55 -29.67 -54.80 35.88
N GLN A 56 -30.41 -55.16 34.83
CA GLN A 56 -29.83 -55.72 33.60
C GLN A 56 -29.51 -54.67 32.53
N ASN A 57 -30.33 -53.60 32.41
CA ASN A 57 -30.20 -52.60 31.35
C ASN A 57 -29.14 -51.52 31.67
N GLN A 58 -29.05 -51.05 32.92
CA GLN A 58 -27.98 -50.13 33.35
C GLN A 58 -26.58 -50.76 33.27
N LYS A 59 -26.47 -52.06 33.57
CA LYS A 59 -25.19 -52.80 33.49
C LYS A 59 -24.79 -53.17 32.06
N LYS A 60 -25.75 -53.33 31.13
CA LYS A 60 -25.45 -53.45 29.68
C LYS A 60 -24.93 -52.12 29.15
N SER A 61 -25.59 -50.99 29.49
CA SER A 61 -25.12 -49.65 29.12
C SER A 61 -23.70 -49.36 29.61
N LEU A 62 -23.37 -49.75 30.85
CA LEU A 62 -22.03 -49.57 31.41
C LEU A 62 -20.96 -50.40 30.68
N ALA A 63 -21.25 -51.67 30.38
CA ALA A 63 -20.33 -52.53 29.65
C ALA A 63 -20.09 -52.04 28.21
N THR A 64 -21.14 -51.54 27.54
CA THR A 64 -21.02 -50.93 26.20
C THR A 64 -20.22 -49.63 26.22
N GLU A 65 -20.42 -48.77 27.23
CA GLU A 65 -19.64 -47.53 27.40
C GLU A 65 -18.15 -47.82 27.64
N TYR A 66 -17.81 -48.82 28.45
CA TYR A 66 -16.42 -49.25 28.62
C TYR A 66 -15.82 -49.85 27.34
N CYS A 67 -16.62 -50.60 26.58
CA CYS A 67 -16.21 -51.16 25.30
C CYS A 67 -15.90 -50.06 24.27
N GLU A 68 -16.74 -49.01 24.22
CA GLU A 68 -16.51 -47.82 23.39
C GLU A 68 -15.25 -47.06 23.81
N GLN A 69 -15.01 -46.91 25.12
CA GLN A 69 -13.78 -46.30 25.66
C GLN A 69 -12.53 -47.09 25.28
N ILE A 70 -12.58 -48.43 25.35
CA ILE A 70 -11.47 -49.29 24.94
C ILE A 70 -11.24 -49.20 23.43
N MET A 71 -12.29 -49.24 22.61
CA MET A 71 -12.15 -49.07 21.16
C MET A 71 -11.58 -47.71 20.78
N ALA A 72 -12.01 -46.63 21.45
CA ALA A 72 -11.46 -45.30 21.25
C ALA A 72 -9.98 -45.23 21.65
N ALA A 73 -9.61 -45.82 22.80
CA ALA A 73 -8.23 -45.91 23.24
C ALA A 73 -7.36 -46.74 22.29
N ALA A 74 -7.88 -47.87 21.77
CA ALA A 74 -7.20 -48.72 20.80
C ALA A 74 -6.95 -48.01 19.47
N ARG A 75 -7.92 -47.25 18.95
CA ARG A 75 -7.75 -46.40 17.75
C ARG A 75 -6.69 -45.33 17.96
N ASN A 76 -6.74 -44.63 19.10
CA ASN A 76 -5.73 -43.63 19.47
C ASN A 76 -4.33 -44.25 19.59
N LEU A 77 -4.23 -45.48 20.12
CA LEU A 77 -2.97 -46.22 20.18
C LEU A 77 -2.45 -46.56 18.78
N GLU A 78 -3.31 -46.97 17.85
CA GLU A 78 -2.95 -47.25 16.47
C GLU A 78 -2.47 -45.99 15.72
N GLU A 79 -3.14 -44.86 15.92
CA GLU A 79 -2.69 -43.55 15.41
C GLU A 79 -1.32 -43.17 15.99
N THR A 80 -1.13 -43.35 17.30
CA THR A 80 0.15 -43.06 17.98
C THR A 80 1.26 -43.98 17.48
N LYS A 81 0.97 -45.27 17.21
CA LYS A 81 1.91 -46.23 16.60
C LYS A 81 2.28 -45.81 15.17
N ARG A 82 1.31 -45.35 14.37
CA ARG A 82 1.55 -44.82 13.02
C ARG A 82 2.46 -43.59 13.06
N GLU A 83 2.19 -42.63 13.94
CA GLU A 83 3.07 -41.47 14.14
C GLU A 83 4.47 -41.87 14.61
N TYR A 84 4.57 -42.83 15.54
CA TYR A 84 5.85 -43.34 16.02
C TYR A 84 6.68 -43.95 14.90
N LYS A 85 6.04 -44.72 14.01
CA LYS A 85 6.69 -45.31 12.83
C LYS A 85 7.22 -44.20 11.92
N ILE A 86 6.39 -43.21 11.58
CA ILE A 86 6.79 -42.06 10.75
C ILE A 86 8.01 -41.33 11.34
N VAL A 87 8.00 -41.03 12.64
CA VAL A 87 9.14 -40.35 13.30
C VAL A 87 10.40 -41.22 13.31
N THR A 88 10.24 -42.54 13.41
CA THR A 88 11.36 -43.48 13.34
C THR A 88 11.95 -43.55 11.94
N ASP A 89 11.09 -43.60 10.92
CA ASP A 89 11.49 -43.60 9.51
C ASP A 89 12.23 -42.29 9.15
N TYR A 90 11.79 -41.13 9.67
CA TYR A 90 12.55 -39.86 9.52
C TYR A 90 13.91 -39.85 10.22
N LEU A 91 14.02 -40.47 11.40
CA LEU A 91 15.31 -40.60 12.08
C LEU A 91 16.26 -41.52 11.31
N THR A 92 15.75 -42.56 10.65
CA THR A 92 16.57 -43.41 9.76
C THR A 92 16.96 -42.66 8.49
N ASP A 93 16.10 -41.77 7.96
CA ASP A 93 16.44 -40.90 6.83
C ASP A 93 17.58 -39.92 7.20
N ILE A 94 17.55 -39.35 8.40
CA ILE A 94 18.66 -38.50 8.93
C ILE A 94 19.95 -39.30 9.05
N GLN A 95 19.89 -40.52 9.58
CA GLN A 95 21.07 -41.38 9.72
C GLN A 95 21.65 -41.80 8.38
N THR A 96 20.80 -42.06 7.39
CA THR A 96 21.27 -42.38 6.03
C THR A 96 21.90 -41.15 5.38
N LEU A 97 21.36 -39.94 5.59
CA LEU A 97 22.01 -38.68 5.19
C LEU A 97 23.37 -38.45 5.85
N GLU A 98 23.51 -38.70 7.16
CA GLU A 98 24.78 -38.56 7.89
C GLU A 98 25.87 -39.54 7.40
N ASN A 99 25.47 -40.67 6.80
CA ASN A 99 26.39 -41.72 6.33
C ASN A 99 26.65 -41.67 4.81
N LEU A 100 26.21 -40.63 4.10
CA LEU A 100 26.44 -40.50 2.67
C LEU A 100 27.92 -40.25 2.33
N PRO A 101 28.40 -40.65 1.14
CA PRO A 101 29.74 -40.29 0.66
C PRO A 101 29.93 -38.78 0.55
N GLU A 102 31.11 -38.26 0.89
CA GLU A 102 31.43 -36.83 0.87
C GLU A 102 31.14 -36.17 -0.50
N ASP A 103 31.39 -36.88 -1.60
CA ASP A 103 31.16 -36.39 -2.97
C ASP A 103 29.67 -36.17 -3.29
N GLU A 104 28.79 -37.01 -2.74
CA GLU A 104 27.34 -36.92 -2.96
C GLU A 104 26.74 -35.91 -1.98
N TRP A 105 27.22 -35.90 -0.74
CA TRP A 105 26.87 -34.89 0.26
C TRP A 105 27.19 -33.48 -0.24
N LYS A 106 28.36 -33.26 -0.85
CA LYS A 106 28.74 -31.97 -1.42
C LYS A 106 27.79 -31.49 -2.51
N LYS A 107 27.31 -32.37 -3.39
CA LYS A 107 26.32 -32.03 -4.44
C LYS A 107 24.96 -31.66 -3.87
N ILE A 108 24.57 -32.29 -2.76
CA ILE A 108 23.34 -31.95 -2.03
C ILE A 108 23.52 -30.59 -1.34
N LEU A 109 24.67 -30.35 -0.71
CA LEU A 109 25.02 -29.11 -0.03
C LEU A 109 25.03 -27.92 -1.01
N GLU A 110 25.64 -28.06 -2.18
CA GLU A 110 25.61 -27.02 -3.23
C GLU A 110 24.18 -26.71 -3.69
N THR A 111 23.35 -27.75 -3.85
CA THR A 111 21.94 -27.57 -4.25
C THR A 111 21.14 -26.90 -3.13
N ALA A 112 21.35 -27.30 -1.88
CA ALA A 112 20.76 -26.71 -0.69
C ALA A 112 21.17 -25.23 -0.53
N GLN A 113 22.44 -24.89 -0.76
CA GLN A 113 22.92 -23.50 -0.68
C GLN A 113 22.24 -22.62 -1.72
N ASN A 114 22.07 -23.10 -2.94
CA ASN A 114 21.35 -22.37 -3.98
C ASN A 114 19.88 -22.15 -3.59
N ILE A 115 19.22 -23.16 -3.02
CA ILE A 115 17.83 -23.03 -2.53
C ILE A 115 17.74 -22.03 -1.38
N GLN A 116 18.70 -22.01 -0.45
CA GLN A 116 18.73 -21.02 0.63
C GLN A 116 18.88 -19.60 0.06
N ASN A 117 19.86 -19.37 -0.82
CA ASN A 117 20.10 -18.07 -1.43
C ASN A 117 18.87 -17.58 -2.22
N LEU A 118 18.19 -18.47 -2.95
CA LEU A 118 16.97 -18.15 -3.69
C LEU A 118 15.77 -17.88 -2.78
N ASN A 119 15.63 -18.63 -1.67
CA ASN A 119 14.61 -18.34 -0.66
C ASN A 119 14.85 -16.97 0.01
N GLU A 120 16.10 -16.63 0.34
CA GLU A 120 16.45 -15.32 0.89
C GLU A 120 16.16 -14.20 -0.12
N ALA A 121 16.46 -14.40 -1.41
CA ALA A 121 16.10 -13.45 -2.47
C ALA A 121 14.58 -13.28 -2.63
N ARG A 122 13.82 -14.38 -2.53
CA ARG A 122 12.35 -14.37 -2.56
C ARG A 122 11.78 -13.61 -1.36
N ASP A 123 12.30 -13.88 -0.16
CA ASP A 123 11.83 -13.25 1.08
C ASP A 123 12.21 -11.76 1.10
N ALA A 124 13.38 -11.40 0.56
CA ALA A 124 13.77 -9.99 0.37
C ALA A 124 12.81 -9.25 -0.57
N TYR A 125 12.33 -9.90 -1.64
CA TYR A 125 11.32 -9.32 -2.52
C TYR A 125 9.96 -9.14 -1.81
N LEU A 126 9.49 -10.15 -1.07
CA LEU A 126 8.23 -10.07 -0.33
C LEU A 126 8.25 -8.99 0.77
N ASN A 127 9.42 -8.75 1.37
CA ASN A 127 9.61 -7.73 2.38
C ASN A 127 9.82 -6.31 1.80
N LYS A 128 10.04 -6.17 0.48
CA LYS A 128 10.14 -4.86 -0.17
C LYS A 128 8.73 -4.24 -0.19
N SER A 129 8.61 -3.01 0.31
CA SER A 129 7.34 -2.28 0.29
C SER A 129 6.91 -2.06 -1.16
N LYS A 130 5.64 -2.35 -1.47
CA LYS A 130 5.04 -2.01 -2.77
C LYS A 130 5.23 -0.51 -3.05
N THR A 131 5.91 -0.20 -4.14
CA THR A 131 6.18 1.19 -4.58
C THR A 131 4.96 1.81 -5.25
N ILE A 132 4.18 1.01 -5.99
CA ILE A 132 3.01 1.44 -6.75
C ILE A 132 1.71 0.80 -6.23
N SER A 133 0.61 1.54 -6.30
CA SER A 133 -0.74 1.03 -5.98
C SER A 133 -1.25 0.10 -7.08
N ASP A 134 -1.98 -0.96 -6.70
CA ASP A 134 -2.52 -1.94 -7.65
C ASP A 134 -3.41 -1.29 -8.74
N ALA A 135 -4.13 -0.20 -8.40
CA ALA A 135 -4.95 0.56 -9.37
C ALA A 135 -4.10 1.35 -10.39
N GLN A 136 -3.00 1.96 -9.94
CA GLN A 136 -2.08 2.69 -10.81
C GLN A 136 -1.31 1.71 -11.72
N PHE A 137 -0.95 0.54 -11.19
CA PHE A 137 -0.33 -0.52 -11.97
C PHE A 137 -1.23 -0.99 -13.11
N ALA A 138 -2.50 -1.28 -12.83
CA ALA A 138 -3.46 -1.71 -13.85
C ALA A 138 -3.70 -0.64 -14.93
N GLN A 139 -3.74 0.64 -14.54
CA GLN A 139 -3.88 1.74 -15.48
C GLN A 139 -2.66 1.88 -16.41
N MET A 140 -1.44 1.71 -15.88
CA MET A 140 -0.21 1.77 -16.67
C MET A 140 -0.07 0.57 -17.60
N GLU A 141 -0.46 -0.64 -17.14
CA GLU A 141 -0.45 -1.86 -17.95
C GLU A 141 -1.41 -1.77 -19.16
N GLN A 142 -2.57 -1.12 -19.00
CA GLN A 142 -3.51 -0.93 -20.13
C GLN A 142 -3.02 0.03 -21.20
N LEU A 143 -2.13 0.95 -20.85
CA LEU A 143 -1.70 2.05 -21.71
C LEU A 143 -0.19 2.03 -21.96
N GLU A 144 0.46 0.87 -21.77
CA GLU A 144 1.91 0.69 -21.80
C GLU A 144 2.54 1.27 -23.09
N ASP A 145 1.92 0.96 -24.24
CA ASP A 145 2.40 1.38 -25.56
C ASP A 145 2.31 2.90 -25.79
N GLU A 146 1.25 3.54 -25.28
CA GLU A 146 0.97 4.96 -25.50
C GLU A 146 1.59 5.87 -24.42
N MET A 147 1.99 5.30 -23.27
CA MET A 147 2.41 6.08 -22.10
C MET A 147 3.62 6.99 -22.33
N PRO A 148 4.68 6.54 -23.03
CA PRO A 148 5.81 7.42 -23.34
C PRO A 148 5.41 8.63 -24.19
N GLU A 149 4.48 8.45 -25.13
CA GLU A 149 3.98 9.54 -25.97
C GLU A 149 3.10 10.50 -25.16
N ILE A 150 2.23 9.97 -24.30
CA ILE A 150 1.38 10.75 -23.41
C ILE A 150 2.23 11.62 -22.47
N ILE A 151 3.26 11.05 -21.84
CA ILE A 151 4.19 11.77 -20.95
C ILE A 151 4.88 12.89 -21.73
N LYS A 152 5.43 12.57 -22.91
CA LYS A 152 6.10 13.56 -23.76
C LYS A 152 5.17 14.68 -24.16
N ARG A 153 3.93 14.36 -24.55
CA ARG A 153 2.90 15.35 -24.93
C ARG A 153 2.54 16.24 -23.75
N LEU A 154 2.32 15.66 -22.56
CA LEU A 154 1.99 16.41 -21.35
C LEU A 154 3.13 17.37 -20.97
N GLN A 155 4.37 16.89 -20.91
CA GLN A 155 5.54 17.71 -20.63
C GLN A 155 5.74 18.81 -21.68
N SER A 156 5.48 18.52 -22.96
CA SER A 156 5.56 19.53 -24.02
C SER A 156 4.49 20.62 -23.86
N ASN A 157 3.27 20.25 -23.45
CA ASN A 157 2.19 21.20 -23.19
C ASN A 157 2.47 22.06 -21.96
N GLU A 158 3.03 21.50 -20.89
CA GLU A 158 3.46 22.24 -19.69
C GLU A 158 4.61 23.22 -20.00
N ALA A 159 5.58 22.78 -20.80
CA ALA A 159 6.66 23.65 -21.28
C ALA A 159 6.10 24.79 -22.14
N TYR A 160 5.16 24.48 -23.04
CA TYR A 160 4.50 25.48 -23.86
C TYR A 160 3.66 26.45 -23.02
N GLN A 161 2.92 25.96 -22.03
CA GLN A 161 2.17 26.77 -21.07
C GLN A 161 3.08 27.78 -20.35
N THR A 162 4.26 27.32 -19.92
CA THR A 162 5.25 28.17 -19.25
C THR A 162 5.77 29.26 -20.18
N THR A 163 6.04 28.94 -21.45
CA THR A 163 6.47 29.92 -22.46
C THR A 163 5.37 30.94 -22.73
N VAL A 164 4.13 30.51 -22.96
CA VAL A 164 2.97 31.39 -23.17
C VAL A 164 2.71 32.28 -21.96
N LYS A 165 2.94 31.77 -20.73
CA LYS A 165 2.84 32.56 -19.50
C LYS A 165 3.88 33.67 -19.44
N ARG A 166 5.13 33.39 -19.84
CA ARG A 166 6.19 34.42 -19.93
C ARG A 166 5.84 35.47 -20.98
N ASP A 167 5.36 35.05 -22.15
CA ASP A 167 4.92 35.98 -23.21
C ASP A 167 3.77 36.88 -22.74
N MET A 168 2.83 36.32 -21.97
CA MET A 168 1.72 37.07 -21.38
C MET A 168 2.23 38.12 -20.38
N GLN A 169 3.17 37.75 -19.51
CA GLN A 169 3.79 38.66 -18.55
C GLN A 169 4.58 39.77 -19.25
N TYR A 170 5.28 39.44 -20.33
CA TYR A 170 6.02 40.42 -21.12
C TYR A 170 5.08 41.45 -21.78
N LEU A 171 3.99 40.99 -22.41
CA LEU A 171 2.99 41.88 -23.01
C LEU A 171 2.23 42.70 -21.97
N GLU A 172 1.99 42.15 -20.77
CA GLU A 172 1.46 42.93 -19.64
C GLU A 172 2.44 44.03 -19.24
N GLY A 173 3.75 43.71 -19.13
CA GLY A 173 4.80 44.71 -18.88
C GLY A 173 4.82 45.82 -19.93
N GLU A 174 4.87 45.49 -21.22
CA GLU A 174 4.87 46.47 -22.31
C GLU A 174 3.61 47.37 -22.26
N ARG A 175 2.45 46.79 -21.99
CA ARG A 175 1.20 47.57 -21.83
C ARG A 175 1.28 48.53 -20.64
N GLU A 176 1.82 48.08 -19.51
CA GLU A 176 2.02 48.92 -18.33
C GLU A 176 3.01 50.06 -18.59
N GLU A 177 4.10 49.82 -19.32
CA GLU A 177 5.06 50.85 -19.72
C GLU A 177 4.41 51.93 -20.59
N TRP A 178 3.63 51.53 -21.61
CA TRP A 178 2.91 52.49 -22.44
C TRP A 178 1.83 53.25 -21.68
N ARG A 179 1.16 52.60 -20.72
CA ARG A 179 0.18 53.27 -19.85
C ARG A 179 0.86 54.30 -18.96
N TYR A 180 1.99 53.96 -18.34
CA TYR A 180 2.78 54.90 -17.55
C TYR A 180 3.28 56.08 -18.39
N TYR A 181 3.70 55.81 -19.64
CA TYR A 181 4.10 56.86 -20.58
C TYR A 181 2.93 57.77 -20.97
N GLN A 182 1.74 57.19 -21.21
CA GLN A 182 0.52 57.96 -21.43
C GLN A 182 0.19 58.84 -20.22
N ASP A 183 0.15 58.27 -19.01
CA ASP A 183 -0.16 59.01 -17.78
C ASP A 183 0.83 60.16 -17.56
N SER A 184 2.11 59.95 -17.88
CA SER A 184 3.15 60.98 -17.80
C SER A 184 2.92 62.12 -18.81
N LEU A 185 2.58 61.78 -20.06
CA LEU A 185 2.24 62.78 -21.09
C LEU A 185 0.96 63.56 -20.75
N GLU A 186 -0.05 62.91 -20.18
CA GLU A 186 -1.28 63.58 -19.72
C GLU A 186 -1.00 64.57 -18.59
N GLN A 187 -0.14 64.19 -17.64
CA GLN A 187 0.31 65.10 -16.57
C GLN A 187 1.11 66.28 -17.12
N GLU A 188 2.03 66.05 -18.05
CA GLU A 188 2.79 67.11 -18.72
C GLU A 188 1.85 68.07 -19.47
N GLU A 189 0.87 67.54 -20.23
CA GLU A 189 -0.12 68.35 -20.94
C GLU A 189 -0.97 69.21 -19.98
N ASP A 190 -1.39 68.65 -18.85
CA ASP A 190 -2.15 69.39 -17.83
C ASP A 190 -1.34 70.52 -17.18
N ILE A 191 -0.06 70.27 -16.88
CA ILE A 191 0.85 71.31 -16.36
C ILE A 191 1.08 72.38 -17.42
N LEU A 192 1.34 71.99 -18.67
CA LEU A 192 1.58 72.89 -19.80
C LEU A 192 0.36 73.78 -20.05
N ARG A 193 -0.86 73.22 -20.00
CA ARG A 193 -2.11 73.99 -20.10
C ARG A 193 -2.26 75.00 -18.97
N LYS A 194 -2.01 74.60 -17.71
CA LYS A 194 -2.04 75.54 -16.56
C LYS A 194 -1.04 76.68 -16.72
N LEU A 195 0.18 76.38 -17.15
CA LEU A 195 1.22 77.38 -17.45
C LEU A 195 0.81 78.31 -18.59
N PHE A 196 0.20 77.77 -19.65
CA PHE A 196 -0.29 78.56 -20.77
C PHE A 196 -1.41 79.53 -20.33
N TYR A 197 -2.39 79.06 -19.55
CA TYR A 197 -3.42 79.95 -18.98
C TYR A 197 -2.83 80.99 -18.02
N GLY A 198 -1.81 80.62 -17.24
CA GLY A 198 -1.06 81.55 -16.38
C GLY A 198 -0.36 82.64 -17.18
N LEU A 199 0.36 82.28 -18.25
CA LEU A 199 1.03 83.21 -19.16
C LEU A 199 0.04 84.14 -19.88
N ALA A 200 -1.10 83.60 -20.32
CA ALA A 200 -2.16 84.39 -20.93
C ALA A 200 -2.72 85.42 -19.92
N GLY A 201 -2.94 85.02 -18.67
CA GLY A 201 -3.39 85.92 -17.60
C GLY A 201 -2.39 87.02 -17.28
N THR A 202 -1.10 86.69 -17.14
CA THR A 202 -0.05 87.69 -16.87
C THR A 202 0.14 88.65 -18.04
N TYR A 203 0.02 88.18 -19.27
CA TYR A 203 0.06 89.02 -20.46
C TYR A 203 -1.09 90.04 -20.49
N VAL A 204 -2.33 89.61 -20.20
CA VAL A 204 -3.50 90.52 -20.13
C VAL A 204 -3.29 91.59 -19.05
N LEU A 205 -2.77 91.23 -17.88
CA LEU A 205 -2.45 92.19 -16.81
C LEU A 205 -1.36 93.18 -17.25
N ALA A 206 -0.28 92.69 -17.88
CA ALA A 206 0.82 93.53 -18.36
C ALA A 206 0.35 94.54 -19.43
N VAL A 207 -0.47 94.10 -20.38
CA VAL A 207 -1.08 94.99 -21.37
C VAL A 207 -1.98 96.02 -20.70
N GLY A 208 -2.80 95.62 -19.71
CA GLY A 208 -3.63 96.53 -18.93
C GLY A 208 -2.82 97.63 -18.22
N VAL A 209 -1.70 97.27 -17.59
CA VAL A 209 -0.79 98.24 -16.94
C VAL A 209 -0.16 99.19 -17.95
N ILE A 210 0.31 98.68 -19.10
CA ILE A 210 0.90 99.51 -20.16
C ILE A 210 -0.12 100.53 -20.69
N VAL A 211 -1.38 100.13 -20.88
CA VAL A 211 -2.46 101.02 -21.33
C VAL A 211 -2.76 102.11 -20.30
N ILE A 212 -2.84 101.76 -19.01
CA ILE A 212 -3.09 102.73 -17.93
C ILE A 212 -1.92 103.73 -17.81
N LEU A 213 -0.67 103.26 -17.82
CA LEU A 213 0.51 104.14 -17.79
C LEU A 213 0.56 105.06 -19.01
N GLY A 214 0.21 104.53 -20.19
CA GLY A 214 0.13 105.29 -21.42
C GLY A 214 -0.88 106.45 -21.35
N MET A 215 -2.05 106.21 -20.75
CA MET A 215 -3.06 107.27 -20.52
C MET A 215 -2.56 108.34 -19.53
N VAL A 216 -1.90 107.94 -18.44
CA VAL A 216 -1.48 108.87 -17.37
C VAL A 216 -0.24 109.68 -17.75
N MET A 217 0.76 109.06 -18.38
CA MET A 217 2.07 109.69 -18.65
C MET A 217 2.28 110.21 -20.08
N LYS A 218 1.31 110.03 -21.01
CA LYS A 218 1.45 110.39 -22.44
C LYS A 218 2.73 109.85 -23.10
N PHE A 219 3.17 108.67 -22.68
CA PHE A 219 4.34 107.98 -23.24
C PHE A 219 3.95 107.25 -24.54
N ASP A 220 4.92 106.98 -25.42
CA ASP A 220 4.66 106.18 -26.64
C ASP A 220 4.42 104.71 -26.26
N ILE A 221 3.16 104.28 -26.39
CA ILE A 221 2.67 102.94 -26.02
C ILE A 221 3.09 101.88 -27.05
N MET A 222 3.46 102.29 -28.28
CA MET A 222 3.64 101.39 -29.41
C MET A 222 4.84 100.43 -29.23
N MET A 223 5.99 100.95 -28.81
CA MET A 223 7.23 100.17 -28.64
C MET A 223 7.15 99.07 -27.55
N PRO A 224 6.74 99.36 -26.29
CA PRO A 224 6.64 98.31 -25.27
C PRO A 224 5.57 97.28 -25.60
N PHE A 225 4.48 97.66 -26.27
CA PHE A 225 3.45 96.74 -26.72
C PHE A 225 3.95 95.78 -27.81
N VAL A 226 4.67 96.27 -28.82
CA VAL A 226 5.26 95.43 -29.88
C VAL A 226 6.27 94.44 -29.30
N ILE A 227 7.11 94.86 -28.35
CA ILE A 227 8.06 93.96 -27.69
C ILE A 227 7.33 92.89 -26.87
N ALA A 228 6.31 93.27 -26.10
CA ALA A 228 5.52 92.33 -25.30
C ALA A 228 4.77 91.30 -26.16
N THR A 229 4.15 91.73 -27.27
CA THR A 229 3.45 90.85 -28.20
C THR A 229 4.38 89.87 -28.90
N LEU A 230 5.59 90.31 -29.31
CA LEU A 230 6.58 89.44 -29.95
C LEU A 230 7.06 88.35 -29.00
N ILE A 231 7.40 88.72 -27.76
CA ILE A 231 7.84 87.75 -26.73
C ILE A 231 6.71 86.77 -26.41
N ALA A 232 5.49 87.26 -26.18
CA ALA A 232 4.33 86.41 -25.90
C ALA A 232 4.01 85.47 -27.07
N GLY A 233 4.10 85.96 -28.31
CA GLY A 233 3.90 85.16 -29.52
C GLY A 233 4.97 84.07 -29.69
N ALA A 234 6.25 84.38 -29.42
CA ALA A 234 7.33 83.41 -29.48
C ALA A 234 7.17 82.29 -28.43
N VAL A 235 6.88 82.66 -27.18
CA VAL A 235 6.66 81.70 -26.08
C VAL A 235 5.41 80.87 -26.33
N GLY A 236 4.31 81.50 -26.73
CA GLY A 236 3.06 80.81 -27.08
C GLY A 236 3.21 79.85 -28.26
N GLY A 237 3.99 80.23 -29.28
CA GLY A 237 4.31 79.37 -30.42
C GLY A 237 5.10 78.12 -30.02
N ILE A 238 6.14 78.28 -29.19
CA ILE A 238 6.92 77.13 -28.67
C ILE A 238 6.03 76.20 -27.84
N MET A 239 5.15 76.76 -26.98
CA MET A 239 4.22 76.00 -26.15
C MET A 239 3.22 75.20 -27.01
N ALA A 240 2.70 75.81 -28.08
CA ALA A 240 1.76 75.16 -28.99
C ALA A 240 2.40 74.01 -29.77
N LEU A 241 3.67 74.17 -30.21
CA LEU A 241 4.43 73.09 -30.85
C LEU A 241 4.67 71.91 -29.89
N ARG A 242 5.02 72.20 -28.63
CA ARG A 242 5.13 71.18 -27.57
C ARG A 242 3.81 70.43 -27.38
N LEU A 243 2.70 71.16 -27.20
CA LEU A 243 1.37 70.57 -27.03
C LEU A 243 0.95 69.69 -28.23
N GLN A 244 1.32 70.09 -29.45
CA GLN A 244 1.04 69.29 -30.65
C GLN A 244 1.86 68.00 -30.70
N ASN A 245 3.13 68.05 -30.29
CA ASN A 245 3.98 66.86 -30.14
C ASN A 245 3.46 65.92 -29.05
N ASP A 246 3.03 66.45 -27.91
CA ASP A 246 2.51 65.67 -26.79
C ASP A 246 1.21 64.94 -27.19
N ARG A 247 0.31 65.63 -27.92
CA ARG A 247 -0.89 65.00 -28.51
C ARG A 247 -0.58 63.88 -29.51
N MET A 248 0.50 64.03 -30.28
CA MET A 248 0.96 62.98 -31.19
C MET A 248 1.53 61.79 -30.42
N GLY A 249 2.27 62.07 -29.34
CA GLY A 249 2.76 61.08 -28.38
C GLY A 249 1.62 60.28 -27.74
N LEU A 250 0.57 60.95 -27.26
CA LEU A 250 -0.63 60.33 -26.68
C LEU A 250 -1.34 59.41 -27.69
N LYS A 251 -1.56 59.86 -28.93
CA LYS A 251 -2.17 59.02 -29.96
C LYS A 251 -1.34 57.77 -30.26
N LYS A 252 0.00 57.90 -30.27
CA LYS A 252 0.92 56.78 -30.47
C LYS A 252 0.89 55.81 -29.28
N ALA A 253 0.90 56.33 -28.05
CA ALA A 253 0.78 55.53 -26.83
C ALA A 253 -0.54 54.75 -26.81
N GLN A 254 -1.66 55.41 -27.08
CA GLN A 254 -2.99 54.77 -27.15
C GLN A 254 -3.05 53.68 -28.22
N ALA A 255 -2.47 53.91 -29.40
CA ALA A 255 -2.40 52.92 -30.47
C ALA A 255 -1.57 51.68 -30.05
N ASN A 256 -0.43 51.90 -29.37
CA ASN A 256 0.41 50.83 -28.87
C ASN A 256 -0.25 50.05 -27.72
N ILE A 257 -0.95 50.71 -26.80
CA ILE A 257 -1.74 50.08 -25.75
C ILE A 257 -2.83 49.19 -26.36
N ASN A 258 -3.59 49.71 -27.33
CA ASN A 258 -4.64 48.95 -28.00
C ASN A 258 -4.05 47.72 -28.72
N ARG A 259 -2.89 47.86 -29.38
CA ARG A 259 -2.17 46.75 -30.00
C ARG A 259 -1.73 45.71 -28.96
N ALA A 260 -1.15 46.15 -27.84
CA ALA A 260 -0.74 45.28 -26.75
C ALA A 260 -1.94 44.53 -26.15
N ILE A 261 -3.11 45.18 -25.99
CA ILE A 261 -4.35 44.52 -25.53
C ILE A 261 -4.79 43.41 -26.49
N VAL A 262 -4.78 43.66 -27.80
CA VAL A 262 -5.17 42.64 -28.79
C VAL A 262 -4.21 41.45 -28.76
N LEU A 263 -2.90 41.71 -28.71
CA LEU A 263 -1.89 40.66 -28.61
C LEU A 263 -2.02 39.88 -27.28
N LEU A 264 -2.23 40.59 -26.18
CA LEU A 264 -2.42 40.00 -24.85
C LEU A 264 -3.64 39.08 -24.83
N ASN A 265 -4.78 39.52 -25.40
CA ASN A 265 -5.98 38.69 -25.50
C ASN A 265 -5.74 37.42 -26.32
N LYS A 266 -4.99 37.52 -27.42
CA LYS A 266 -4.60 36.36 -28.24
C LYS A 266 -3.74 35.37 -27.44
N VAL A 267 -2.78 35.86 -26.66
CA VAL A 267 -1.90 35.03 -25.82
C VAL A 267 -2.69 34.43 -24.64
N LYS A 268 -3.60 35.19 -24.01
CA LYS A 268 -4.51 34.70 -22.97
C LYS A 268 -5.39 33.56 -23.46
N PHE A 269 -5.96 33.69 -24.66
CA PHE A 269 -6.74 32.60 -25.27
C PHE A 269 -5.89 31.33 -25.45
N LYS A 270 -4.66 31.46 -25.95
CA LYS A 270 -3.72 30.33 -26.07
C LYS A 270 -3.40 29.74 -24.69
N TYR A 271 -3.13 30.57 -23.69
CA TYR A 271 -2.82 30.13 -22.33
C TYR A 271 -3.96 29.31 -21.74
N VAL A 272 -5.20 29.79 -21.86
CA VAL A 272 -6.39 29.07 -21.38
C VAL A 272 -6.56 27.75 -22.11
N ASN A 273 -6.40 27.72 -23.43
CA ASN A 273 -6.51 26.48 -24.20
C ASN A 273 -5.47 25.42 -23.76
N VAL A 274 -4.21 25.83 -23.64
CA VAL A 274 -3.12 24.94 -23.21
C VAL A 274 -3.32 24.49 -21.76
N THR A 275 -3.75 25.40 -20.88
CA THR A 275 -4.05 25.08 -19.47
C THR A 275 -5.17 24.05 -19.39
N ASN A 276 -6.27 24.22 -20.13
CA ASN A 276 -7.35 23.24 -20.19
C ASN A 276 -6.87 21.88 -20.73
N ALA A 277 -5.95 21.86 -21.71
CA ALA A 277 -5.40 20.63 -22.24
C ALA A 277 -4.49 19.91 -21.23
N VAL A 278 -3.70 20.65 -20.45
CA VAL A 278 -2.89 20.11 -19.34
C VAL A 278 -3.80 19.61 -18.22
N ASP A 279 -4.78 20.41 -17.80
CA ASP A 279 -5.73 20.06 -16.73
C ASP A 279 -6.52 18.80 -17.09
N TYR A 280 -7.00 18.69 -18.33
CA TYR A 280 -7.68 17.48 -18.82
C TYR A 280 -6.77 16.24 -18.76
N ALA A 281 -5.51 16.37 -19.15
CA ALA A 281 -4.56 15.26 -19.07
C ALA A 281 -4.24 14.88 -17.62
N CYS A 282 -4.05 15.87 -16.75
CA CYS A 282 -3.85 15.70 -15.32
C CYS A 282 -5.04 14.99 -14.66
N GLU A 283 -6.27 15.38 -14.98
CA GLU A 283 -7.49 14.73 -14.50
C GLU A 283 -7.64 13.32 -15.04
N LYS A 284 -7.41 13.10 -16.35
CA LYS A 284 -7.55 11.79 -17.00
C LYS A 284 -6.60 10.74 -16.41
N TYR A 285 -5.36 11.13 -16.07
CA TYR A 285 -4.36 10.22 -15.50
C TYR A 285 -4.25 10.32 -13.99
N HIS A 286 -5.07 11.14 -13.33
CA HIS A 286 -5.03 11.39 -11.88
C HIS A 286 -3.64 11.79 -11.36
N VAL A 287 -2.94 12.62 -12.13
CA VAL A 287 -1.60 13.15 -11.82
C VAL A 287 -1.65 14.68 -11.78
N LYS A 288 -0.73 15.30 -11.04
CA LYS A 288 -0.65 16.76 -10.94
C LYS A 288 0.24 17.39 -12.02
N ASN A 289 1.19 16.62 -12.54
CA ASN A 289 2.21 17.12 -13.46
C ASN A 289 2.77 15.96 -14.32
N GLY A 290 3.27 16.27 -15.52
CA GLY A 290 4.02 15.35 -16.37
C GLY A 290 5.24 14.71 -15.69
N TYR A 291 5.89 15.38 -14.73
CA TYR A 291 6.96 14.77 -13.92
C TYR A 291 6.44 13.68 -12.98
N GLU A 292 5.27 13.88 -12.37
CA GLU A 292 4.65 12.86 -11.49
C GLU A 292 4.22 11.65 -12.33
N LEU A 293 3.65 11.88 -13.52
CA LEU A 293 3.32 10.80 -14.44
C LEU A 293 4.56 10.01 -14.88
N SER A 294 5.66 10.69 -15.20
CA SER A 294 6.94 10.05 -15.51
C SER A 294 7.46 9.22 -14.34
N TYR A 295 7.37 9.74 -13.12
CA TYR A 295 7.81 9.03 -11.93
C TYR A 295 6.97 7.77 -11.64
N ILE A 296 5.66 7.83 -11.87
CA ILE A 296 4.79 6.65 -11.76
C ILE A 296 5.14 5.62 -12.84
N TRP A 297 5.41 6.08 -14.07
CA TRP A 297 5.83 5.22 -15.17
C TRP A 297 7.17 4.52 -14.89
N ASP A 298 8.16 5.24 -14.36
CA ASP A 298 9.44 4.64 -13.98
C ASP A 298 9.28 3.59 -12.88
N GLN A 299 8.41 3.85 -11.89
CA GLN A 299 8.07 2.87 -10.86
C GLN A 299 7.34 1.65 -11.43
N TYR A 300 6.46 1.84 -12.42
CA TYR A 300 5.82 0.73 -13.12
C TYR A 300 6.87 -0.14 -13.83
N LEU A 301 7.79 0.47 -14.58
CA LEU A 301 8.87 -0.26 -15.25
C LEU A 301 9.78 -0.99 -14.27
N GLU A 302 10.09 -0.39 -13.12
CA GLU A 302 10.81 -1.06 -12.04
C GLU A 302 9.99 -2.26 -11.51
N ALA A 303 8.71 -2.06 -11.20
CA ALA A 303 7.83 -3.12 -10.70
C ALA A 303 7.68 -4.29 -11.69
N VAL A 304 7.61 -4.03 -13.00
CA VAL A 304 7.58 -5.06 -14.05
C VAL A 304 8.90 -5.84 -14.06
N LYS A 305 10.04 -5.16 -14.08
CA LYS A 305 11.36 -5.82 -14.02
C LYS A 305 11.55 -6.65 -12.76
N GLU A 306 11.05 -6.16 -11.63
CA GLU A 306 11.12 -6.90 -10.38
C GLU A 306 10.20 -8.10 -10.36
N ARG A 307 8.99 -7.99 -10.92
CA ARG A 307 8.06 -9.12 -11.11
C ARG A 307 8.69 -10.19 -12.00
N ASP A 308 9.31 -9.81 -13.11
CA ASP A 308 10.02 -10.75 -13.99
C ASP A 308 11.18 -11.43 -13.28
N LYS A 309 11.97 -10.66 -12.53
CA LYS A 309 13.07 -11.19 -11.72
C LYS A 309 12.56 -12.17 -10.66
N TYR A 310 11.46 -11.84 -10.00
CA TYR A 310 10.80 -12.71 -9.03
C TYR A 310 10.30 -14.00 -9.67
N GLN A 311 9.64 -13.92 -10.83
CA GLN A 311 9.19 -15.10 -11.57
C GLN A 311 10.37 -16.01 -11.94
N ARG A 312 11.44 -15.45 -12.52
CA ARG A 312 12.67 -16.21 -12.83
C ARG A 312 13.29 -16.84 -11.58
N THR A 313 13.33 -16.12 -10.47
CA THR A 313 13.87 -16.62 -9.20
C THR A 313 13.01 -17.76 -8.66
N ASN A 314 11.69 -17.68 -8.82
CA ASN A 314 10.75 -18.73 -8.42
C ASN A 314 10.86 -19.98 -9.31
N ASP A 315 10.98 -19.80 -10.62
CA ASP A 315 11.19 -20.89 -11.58
C ASP A 315 12.53 -21.60 -11.32
N GLU A 316 13.60 -20.84 -11.05
CA GLU A 316 14.90 -21.38 -10.65
C GLU A 316 14.82 -22.14 -9.32
N LEU A 317 14.10 -21.59 -8.34
CA LEU A 317 13.87 -22.23 -7.05
C LEU A 317 13.10 -23.55 -7.20
N GLU A 318 12.08 -23.60 -8.06
CA GLU A 318 11.36 -24.84 -8.38
C GLU A 318 12.29 -25.86 -9.04
N TYR A 319 13.12 -25.44 -10.00
CA TYR A 319 14.12 -26.31 -10.62
C TYR A 319 15.11 -26.90 -9.61
N PHE A 320 15.64 -26.10 -8.67
CA PHE A 320 16.56 -26.60 -7.65
C PHE A 320 15.87 -27.47 -6.60
N ASN A 321 14.62 -27.16 -6.23
CA ASN A 321 13.82 -28.02 -5.35
C ASN A 321 13.60 -29.39 -5.98
N ASP A 322 13.21 -29.44 -7.25
CA ASP A 322 13.05 -30.68 -8.00
C ASP A 322 14.37 -31.47 -8.12
N LYS A 323 15.47 -30.76 -8.36
CA LYS A 323 16.81 -31.36 -8.40
C LYS A 323 17.17 -31.98 -7.05
N LEU A 324 16.90 -31.29 -5.95
CA LEU A 324 17.13 -31.80 -4.59
C LEU A 324 16.29 -33.05 -4.32
N ILE A 325 14.99 -33.02 -4.64
CA ILE A 325 14.11 -34.19 -4.51
C ILE A 325 14.68 -35.38 -5.30
N ARG A 326 15.11 -35.19 -6.55
CA ARG A 326 15.67 -36.26 -7.38
C ARG A 326 16.98 -36.81 -6.84
N GLN A 327 17.82 -35.97 -6.22
CA GLN A 327 19.04 -36.43 -5.55
C GLN A 327 18.69 -37.27 -4.32
N LEU A 328 17.74 -36.81 -3.51
CA LEU A 328 17.33 -37.46 -2.27
C LEU A 328 16.56 -38.77 -2.53
N GLN A 329 15.70 -38.83 -3.54
CA GLN A 329 14.94 -40.03 -3.90
C GLN A 329 15.81 -41.24 -4.25
N LYS A 330 17.06 -41.03 -4.69
CA LYS A 330 18.00 -42.12 -4.98
C LYS A 330 18.31 -42.99 -3.77
N TYR A 331 18.19 -42.45 -2.56
CA TYR A 331 18.52 -43.14 -1.31
C TYR A 331 17.28 -43.75 -0.62
N ARG A 332 16.12 -43.75 -1.29
CA ARG A 332 14.85 -44.32 -0.77
C ARG A 332 14.40 -43.75 0.57
N PHE A 333 14.55 -42.44 0.78
CA PHE A 333 13.96 -41.77 1.95
C PHE A 333 12.44 -41.93 1.99
N TYR A 334 11.88 -41.94 3.21
CA TYR A 334 10.44 -42.03 3.45
C TYR A 334 9.69 -40.80 2.89
N ASP A 335 10.21 -39.60 3.11
CA ASP A 335 9.71 -38.38 2.44
C ASP A 335 10.84 -37.38 2.11
N ALA A 336 11.24 -37.37 0.83
CA ALA A 336 12.26 -36.44 0.33
C ALA A 336 11.79 -34.97 0.29
N ARG A 337 10.48 -34.68 0.37
CA ARG A 337 9.94 -33.31 0.24
C ARG A 337 10.09 -32.47 1.51
N ILE A 338 10.21 -33.12 2.67
CA ILE A 338 10.39 -32.43 3.95
C ILE A 338 11.71 -31.64 3.97
N TRP A 339 12.73 -32.18 3.32
CA TRP A 339 14.05 -31.57 3.21
C TRP A 339 14.08 -30.24 2.45
N ILE A 340 13.07 -29.94 1.63
CA ILE A 340 12.91 -28.65 0.93
C ILE A 340 12.58 -27.53 1.94
N HIS A 341 11.83 -27.85 2.99
CA HIS A 341 11.46 -26.90 4.04
C HIS A 341 12.55 -26.80 5.12
N GLN A 342 13.40 -27.82 5.22
CA GLN A 342 14.50 -27.93 6.18
C GLN A 342 15.88 -27.80 5.51
N VAL A 343 15.99 -27.00 4.45
CA VAL A 343 17.25 -26.79 3.72
C VAL A 343 18.35 -26.24 4.62
N LYS A 344 18.01 -25.39 5.59
CA LYS A 344 18.97 -24.86 6.56
C LYS A 344 19.58 -25.95 7.46
N ALA A 345 18.80 -26.99 7.79
CA ALA A 345 19.32 -28.16 8.51
C ALA A 345 20.31 -28.98 7.68
N LEU A 346 20.24 -28.96 6.35
CA LEU A 346 21.25 -29.60 5.49
C LEU A 346 22.57 -28.81 5.43
N LEU A 347 22.53 -27.50 5.67
CA LEU A 347 23.67 -26.59 5.58
C LEU A 347 24.38 -26.40 6.92
N ASP A 348 23.62 -26.27 8.00
CA ASP A 348 24.15 -26.14 9.36
C ASP A 348 23.99 -27.44 10.16
N LYS A 349 25.12 -28.00 10.58
CA LYS A 349 25.17 -29.18 11.46
C LYS A 349 24.45 -28.94 12.78
N LYS A 350 24.43 -27.71 13.30
CA LYS A 350 23.72 -27.38 14.54
C LYS A 350 22.21 -27.53 14.35
N GLU A 351 21.66 -26.96 13.28
CA GLU A 351 20.23 -27.10 12.97
C GLU A 351 19.83 -28.57 12.71
N MET A 352 20.69 -29.36 12.05
CA MET A 352 20.46 -30.81 11.91
C MET A 352 20.34 -31.51 13.27
N VAL A 353 21.20 -31.15 14.23
CA VAL A 353 21.17 -31.70 15.59
C VAL A 353 19.89 -31.29 16.33
N GLU A 354 19.43 -30.06 16.14
CA GLU A 354 18.16 -29.59 16.71
C GLU A 354 16.96 -30.36 16.14
N VAL A 355 16.87 -30.51 14.81
CA VAL A 355 15.83 -31.33 14.15
C VAL A 355 15.86 -32.77 14.65
N LYS A 356 17.06 -33.36 14.78
CA LYS A 356 17.25 -34.71 15.33
C LYS A 356 16.80 -34.79 16.79
N HIS A 357 17.15 -33.80 17.62
CA HIS A 357 16.75 -33.75 19.02
C HIS A 357 15.22 -33.65 19.15
N ASP A 358 14.57 -32.80 18.38
CA ASP A 358 13.12 -32.64 18.37
C ASP A 358 12.41 -33.93 17.97
N LEU A 359 12.90 -34.62 16.93
CA LEU A 359 12.37 -35.92 16.52
C LEU A 359 12.61 -36.99 17.58
N LEU A 360 13.77 -37.00 18.24
CA LEU A 360 14.06 -37.93 19.34
C LEU A 360 13.16 -37.68 20.55
N MET A 361 12.91 -36.42 20.90
CA MET A 361 12.01 -36.04 21.99
C MET A 361 10.57 -36.38 21.65
N ARG A 362 10.12 -36.13 20.41
CA ARG A 362 8.81 -36.57 19.91
C ARG A 362 8.68 -38.08 19.96
N ARG A 363 9.69 -38.83 19.50
CA ARG A 363 9.71 -40.31 19.58
C ARG A 363 9.63 -40.81 21.02
N LYS A 364 10.35 -40.18 21.95
CA LYS A 364 10.31 -40.52 23.38
C LYS A 364 8.91 -40.26 23.97
N LYS A 365 8.31 -39.11 23.66
CA LYS A 365 6.96 -38.75 24.12
C LYS A 365 5.90 -39.68 23.54
N LEU A 366 6.00 -40.03 22.26
CA LEU A 366 5.13 -41.02 21.61
C LEU A 366 5.29 -42.39 22.28
N ARG A 367 6.52 -42.82 22.58
CA ARG A 367 6.77 -44.07 23.32
C ARG A 367 6.12 -44.08 24.70
N SER A 368 6.32 -43.03 25.50
CA SER A 368 5.68 -42.94 26.82
C SER A 368 4.15 -42.85 26.71
N GLY A 369 3.64 -42.17 25.69
CA GLY A 369 2.21 -42.08 25.40
C GLY A 369 1.61 -43.44 25.05
N MET A 370 2.25 -44.21 24.18
CA MET A 370 1.85 -45.58 23.84
C MET A 370 1.91 -46.50 25.06
N GLU A 371 2.92 -46.36 25.92
CA GLU A 371 3.04 -47.17 27.14
C GLU A 371 1.92 -46.86 28.12
N SER A 372 1.61 -45.58 28.35
CA SER A 372 0.46 -45.14 29.16
C SER A 372 -0.87 -45.64 28.57
N GLN A 373 -1.09 -45.45 27.27
CA GLN A 373 -2.30 -45.92 26.58
C GLN A 373 -2.43 -47.44 26.66
N ALA A 374 -1.34 -48.19 26.51
CA ALA A 374 -1.33 -49.64 26.66
C ALA A 374 -1.64 -50.07 28.10
N THR A 375 -1.14 -49.37 29.12
CA THR A 375 -1.50 -49.64 30.52
C THR A 375 -2.96 -49.29 30.81
N ASP A 376 -3.49 -48.21 30.23
CA ASP A 376 -4.88 -47.80 30.40
C ASP A 376 -5.84 -48.80 29.75
N ILE A 377 -5.52 -49.29 28.55
CA ILE A 377 -6.27 -50.34 27.85
C ILE A 377 -6.24 -51.64 28.66
N ARG A 378 -5.08 -52.05 29.20
CA ARG A 378 -4.98 -53.23 30.08
C ARG A 378 -5.76 -53.06 31.38
N GLY A 379 -5.73 -51.87 31.98
CA GLY A 379 -6.50 -51.55 33.19
C GLY A 379 -8.01 -51.62 32.94
N ALA A 380 -8.49 -50.97 31.87
CA ALA A 380 -9.87 -51.02 31.44
C ALA A 380 -10.32 -52.46 31.11
N ARG A 381 -9.47 -53.25 30.45
CA ARG A 381 -9.68 -54.68 30.20
C ARG A 381 -9.86 -55.46 31.49
N ASN A 382 -8.94 -55.32 32.46
CA ASN A 382 -8.98 -56.07 33.72
C ASN A 382 -10.25 -55.77 34.52
N GLU A 383 -10.73 -54.52 34.50
CA GLU A 383 -11.99 -54.14 35.13
C GLU A 383 -13.19 -54.76 34.39
N ILE A 384 -13.21 -54.77 33.06
CA ILE A 384 -14.24 -55.49 32.29
C ILE A 384 -14.20 -56.99 32.57
N GLU A 385 -13.02 -57.62 32.65
CA GLU A 385 -12.88 -59.05 32.92
C GLU A 385 -13.39 -59.41 34.32
N LYS A 386 -13.13 -58.57 35.33
CA LYS A 386 -13.72 -58.70 36.67
C LYS A 386 -15.25 -58.56 36.64
N LEU A 387 -15.78 -57.61 35.87
CA LEU A 387 -17.23 -57.42 35.71
C LEU A 387 -17.91 -58.58 34.98
N ILE A 388 -17.21 -59.24 34.04
CA ILE A 388 -17.68 -60.43 33.31
C ILE A 388 -17.61 -61.69 34.20
N LYS A 389 -16.53 -61.91 34.96
CA LYS A 389 -16.41 -63.06 35.89
C LYS A 389 -17.53 -63.08 36.93
N ASN A 390 -18.03 -61.90 37.31
CA ASN A 390 -19.13 -61.75 38.26
C ASN A 390 -20.53 -61.94 37.61
N ARG A 391 -20.63 -62.34 36.33
CA ARG A 391 -21.91 -62.44 35.61
C ARG A 391 -21.97 -63.64 34.64
N PRO A 392 -22.72 -64.72 34.93
CA PRO A 392 -23.00 -65.77 33.97
C PRO A 392 -24.14 -65.33 33.03
N GLY A 393 -23.84 -65.05 31.75
CA GLY A 393 -24.89 -64.96 30.70
C GLY A 393 -24.80 -63.84 29.65
N GLY A 394 -23.66 -63.17 29.45
CA GLY A 394 -23.52 -62.13 28.41
C GLY A 394 -22.12 -62.08 27.81
N ASN A 395 -21.51 -63.25 27.59
CA ASN A 395 -20.05 -63.39 27.51
C ASN A 395 -19.49 -63.40 26.09
N GLN A 396 -20.29 -63.52 25.03
CA GLN A 396 -19.77 -63.81 23.70
C GLN A 396 -19.41 -62.54 22.91
N GLU A 397 -20.35 -61.58 22.78
CA GLU A 397 -20.10 -60.30 22.11
C GLU A 397 -18.99 -59.46 22.79
N ILE A 398 -18.95 -59.45 24.13
CA ILE A 398 -17.94 -58.69 24.87
C ILE A 398 -16.55 -59.36 24.74
N LYS A 399 -16.49 -60.70 24.66
CA LYS A 399 -15.24 -61.42 24.39
C LYS A 399 -14.76 -61.18 22.96
N GLU A 400 -15.65 -61.23 21.97
CA GLU A 400 -15.29 -60.96 20.57
C GLU A 400 -14.74 -59.54 20.39
N ILE A 401 -15.31 -58.54 21.06
CA ILE A 401 -14.76 -57.18 21.02
C ILE A 401 -13.42 -57.10 21.76
N LEU A 402 -13.26 -57.78 22.90
CA LEU A 402 -11.99 -57.85 23.62
C LEU A 402 -10.89 -58.51 22.77
N ASP A 403 -11.21 -59.59 22.06
CA ASP A 403 -10.28 -60.30 21.17
C ASP A 403 -9.92 -59.44 19.96
N SER A 404 -10.88 -58.69 19.39
CA SER A 404 -10.60 -57.73 18.31
C SER A 404 -9.67 -56.59 18.77
N VAL A 405 -9.82 -56.12 20.01
CA VAL A 405 -8.95 -55.13 20.63
C VAL A 405 -7.57 -55.71 20.88
N ASP A 406 -7.45 -56.97 21.30
CA ASP A 406 -6.17 -57.67 21.49
C ASP A 406 -5.43 -57.83 20.15
N GLN A 407 -6.14 -58.09 19.06
CA GLN A 407 -5.58 -58.17 17.72
C GLN A 407 -5.09 -56.81 17.18
N ILE A 408 -5.82 -55.72 17.47
CA ILE A 408 -5.45 -54.34 17.08
C ILE A 408 -4.30 -53.82 17.95
N CYS A 409 -4.32 -54.11 19.25
CA CYS A 409 -3.31 -53.62 20.19
C CYS A 409 -2.03 -54.47 20.18
N GLY A 410 -2.09 -55.73 19.73
CA GLY A 410 -0.97 -56.67 19.76
C GLY A 410 -0.60 -57.11 21.18
N ILE A 411 -1.61 -57.34 22.04
CA ILE A 411 -1.44 -57.66 23.48
C ILE A 411 -1.73 -59.16 23.76
N GLY A 412 -1.80 -59.99 22.71
CA GLY A 412 -1.94 -61.44 22.82
C GLY A 412 -0.73 -62.14 23.41
#